data_AF-A0A2Z7CC20-F1
#
_entry.id   AF-A0A2Z7CC20-F1
#
_cell.length_a   1.000
_cell.length_b   1.000
_cell.length_c   1.000
_cell.angle_alpha   90.00
_cell.angle_beta   90.00
_cell.angle_gamma   90.00
#
_symmetry.space_group_name_H-M   'P 1'
#
loop_
_entity.id
_entity.type
_entity.pdbx_description
1 polymer ?
#
loop_
_entity_poly.entity_id
_entity_poly.type
_entity_poly.pdbx_seq_one_letter_code
_entity_poly.pdbx_strand_id
1 'polypeptide(L)'
;MSSLQITTHLLNGRNYLQWAQSVKIVVCARGKLDYLTGDLPPPTTTDPTYPTWLGDNSIVLAWLINSMEMNISRRNLWFQTAKEVWDGVRACTLT
;
A
#
# COMPACT_ATOMS: atom_id res chain seq x y z
N MET A 1 -7.15 12.61 13.34
CA MET A 1 -7.35 11.44 12.46
C MET A 1 -6.61 11.70 11.17
N SER A 2 -5.69 10.81 10.77
CA SER A 2 -4.98 10.93 9.49
C SER A 2 -5.93 10.59 8.33
N SER A 3 -5.94 11.40 7.27
CA SER A 3 -6.72 11.09 6.08
C SER A 3 -6.24 9.78 5.44
N LEU A 4 -7.19 8.91 5.09
CA LEU A 4 -6.96 7.69 4.34
C LEU A 4 -6.76 7.95 2.84
N GLN A 5 -7.22 9.10 2.35
CA GLN A 5 -6.95 9.54 0.99
C GLN A 5 -5.57 10.20 0.96
N ILE A 6 -4.62 9.57 0.26
CA ILE A 6 -3.23 10.04 0.17
C ILE A 6 -2.90 10.71 -1.17
N THR A 7 -3.76 10.59 -2.17
CA THR A 7 -3.58 11.21 -3.48
C THR A 7 -4.94 11.44 -4.16
N THR A 8 -5.01 12.41 -5.06
CA THR A 8 -6.14 12.64 -5.96
C THR A 8 -5.98 11.90 -7.29
N HIS A 9 -4.77 11.46 -7.62
CA HIS A 9 -4.48 10.66 -8.81
C HIS A 9 -4.81 9.19 -8.53
N LEU A 10 -6.07 8.78 -8.70
CA LEU A 10 -6.44 7.37 -8.57
C LEU A 10 -5.72 6.53 -9.63
N LEU A 11 -5.20 5.38 -9.23
CA LEU A 11 -4.63 4.43 -10.19
C LEU A 11 -5.73 3.93 -11.12
N ASN A 12 -5.52 4.08 -12.42
CA ASN A 12 -6.49 3.76 -13.48
C ASN A 12 -5.92 2.80 -14.55
N GLY A 13 -4.78 2.18 -14.26
CA GLY A 13 -4.08 1.26 -15.16
C GLY A 13 -3.22 1.94 -16.23
N ARG A 14 -3.37 3.26 -16.45
CA ARG A 14 -2.56 4.03 -17.43
C ARG A 14 -1.56 4.98 -16.78
N ASN A 15 -1.77 5.31 -15.49
CA ASN A 15 -1.00 6.31 -14.77
C ASN A 15 -0.10 5.73 -13.66
N TYR A 16 0.33 4.46 -13.79
CA TYR A 16 1.09 3.77 -12.75
C TYR A 16 2.29 4.58 -12.23
N LEU A 17 3.13 5.13 -13.12
CA LEU A 17 4.31 5.89 -12.70
C LEU A 17 3.97 7.13 -11.87
N GLN A 18 2.94 7.88 -12.27
CA GLN A 18 2.48 9.07 -11.54
C GLN A 18 1.90 8.68 -10.17
N TRP A 19 1.00 7.69 -10.16
CA TRP A 19 0.40 7.19 -8.92
C TRP A 19 1.46 6.65 -7.96
N ALA A 20 2.37 5.81 -8.45
CA ALA A 20 3.42 5.19 -7.64
C ALA A 20 4.32 6.25 -7.00
N GLN A 21 4.67 7.31 -7.74
CA GLN A 21 5.48 8.39 -7.19
C GLN A 21 4.73 9.19 -6.12
N SER A 22 3.46 9.53 -6.34
CA SER A 22 2.64 10.22 -5.34
C SER A 22 2.48 9.41 -4.05
N VAL A 23 2.21 8.11 -4.17
CA VAL A 23 2.08 7.21 -3.01
C VAL A 23 3.39 7.12 -2.24
N LYS A 24 4.52 6.88 -2.92
CA LYS A 24 5.84 6.80 -2.27
C LYS A 24 6.16 8.05 -1.46
N ILE A 25 5.93 9.24 -2.01
CA ILE A 25 6.19 10.52 -1.32
C ILE A 25 5.39 10.60 -0.02
N VAL A 26 4.08 10.34 -0.07
CA VAL A 26 3.21 10.48 1.12
C VAL A 26 3.50 9.42 2.16
N VAL A 27 3.73 8.18 1.73
CA VAL A 27 4.06 7.07 2.64
C VAL A 27 5.43 7.28 3.30
N CYS A 28 6.42 7.78 2.54
CA CYS A 28 7.72 8.17 3.07
C CYS A 28 7.61 9.32 4.08
N ALA A 29 6.83 10.36 3.77
CA ALA A 29 6.60 11.49 4.67
C ALA A 29 5.92 11.07 5.99
N ARG A 30 5.26 9.90 6.01
CA ARG A 30 4.62 9.32 7.20
C ARG A 30 5.48 8.23 7.86
N GLY A 31 6.71 8.00 7.41
CA GLY A 31 7.64 7.03 7.99
C GLY A 31 7.20 5.56 7.84
N LYS A 32 6.46 5.24 6.78
CA LYS A 32 5.93 3.88 6.53
C LYS A 32 6.45 3.27 5.22
N LEU A 33 7.54 3.79 4.67
CA LEU A 33 8.05 3.36 3.35
C LEU A 33 8.43 1.87 3.35
N ASP A 34 8.96 1.36 4.46
CA ASP A 34 9.45 -0.01 4.58
C ASP A 34 8.34 -1.06 4.42
N TYR A 35 7.08 -0.69 4.67
CA TYR A 35 5.91 -1.53 4.42
C TYR A 35 5.60 -1.70 2.92
N LEU A 36 6.05 -0.76 2.07
CA LEU A 36 5.95 -0.86 0.61
C LEU A 36 7.14 -1.57 -0.02
N THR A 37 8.34 -1.37 0.52
CA THR A 37 9.57 -1.98 -0.01
C THR A 37 9.79 -3.40 0.50
N GLY A 38 9.20 -3.74 1.64
CA GLY A 38 9.41 -5.02 2.31
C GLY A 38 10.71 -5.08 3.11
N ASP A 39 11.39 -3.94 3.28
CA ASP A 39 12.60 -3.85 4.11
C ASP A 39 12.30 -4.16 5.59
N LEU A 40 11.03 -4.00 6.00
CA LEU A 40 10.49 -4.44 7.27
C LEU A 40 9.63 -5.71 7.09
N PRO A 41 10.20 -6.92 7.21
CA PRO A 41 9.44 -8.16 7.05
C PRO A 41 8.40 -8.33 8.17
N PRO A 42 7.31 -9.08 7.92
CA PRO A 42 6.32 -9.38 8.95
C PRO A 42 6.98 -10.11 10.14
N PRO A 43 6.83 -9.62 11.38
CA PRO A 43 7.26 -10.35 12.56
C PRO A 43 6.37 -11.58 12.77
N THR A 44 6.85 -12.53 13.58
CA THR A 44 6.04 -13.69 13.96
C THR A 44 4.84 -13.25 14.81
N THR A 45 3.72 -13.98 14.74
CA THR A 45 2.49 -13.62 15.49
C THR A 45 2.66 -13.64 17.01
N THR A 46 3.69 -14.33 17.52
CA THR A 46 4.08 -14.36 18.93
C THR A 46 4.98 -13.20 19.35
N ASP A 47 5.46 -12.40 18.40
CA ASP A 47 6.33 -11.25 18.67
C ASP A 47 5.50 -10.10 19.28
N PRO A 48 5.94 -9.49 20.39
CA PRO A 48 5.25 -8.36 21.01
C PRO A 48 5.03 -7.15 20.07
N THR A 49 5.83 -7.01 19.02
CA THR A 49 5.73 -5.94 18.01
C THR A 49 4.72 -6.23 16.91
N TYR A 50 4.23 -7.48 16.80
CA TYR A 50 3.28 -7.89 15.75
C TYR A 50 1.99 -7.06 15.72
N PRO A 51 1.33 -6.73 16.85
CA PRO A 51 0.13 -5.89 16.82
C PRO A 51 0.38 -4.49 16.23
N THR A 52 1.54 -3.89 16.55
CA THR A 52 1.93 -2.58 16.01
C THR A 52 2.21 -2.68 14.52
N TRP A 53 3.00 -3.67 14.10
CA TRP A 53 3.27 -3.92 12.68
C TRP A 53 1.98 -4.16 11.89
N LEU A 54 1.06 -4.97 12.42
CA LEU A 54 -0.23 -5.27 11.79
C LEU A 54 -1.08 -4.01 11.63
N GLY A 55 -1.15 -3.16 12.66
CA GLY A 55 -1.88 -1.89 12.60
C GLY A 55 -1.30 -0.94 11.55
N ASP A 56 0.01 -0.80 11.51
CA ASP A 56 0.71 0.03 10.53
C ASP A 56 0.53 -0.49 9.10
N ASN A 57 0.73 -1.78 8.88
CA ASN A 57 0.49 -2.45 7.60
C ASN A 57 -0.97 -2.24 7.14
N SER A 58 -1.94 -2.34 8.05
CA SER A 58 -3.36 -2.13 7.74
C SER A 58 -3.66 -0.69 7.30
N ILE A 59 -2.99 0.30 7.89
CA ILE A 59 -3.13 1.70 7.48
C ILE A 59 -2.55 1.91 6.08
N VAL A 60 -1.37 1.34 5.78
CA VAL A 60 -0.75 1.44 4.46
C VAL A 60 -1.60 0.72 3.41
N LEU A 61 -2.15 -0.46 3.73
CA LEU A 61 -3.12 -1.16 2.89
C LEU A 61 -4.33 -0.28 2.58
N ALA A 62 -4.92 0.35 3.60
CA ALA A 62 -6.05 1.25 3.41
C ALA A 62 -5.69 2.44 2.49
N TRP A 63 -4.50 3.01 2.62
CA TRP A 63 -4.04 4.07 1.71
C TRP A 63 -3.90 3.59 0.26
N LEU A 64 -3.33 2.41 0.05
CA LEU A 64 -3.19 1.81 -1.27
C LEU A 64 -4.57 1.56 -1.89
N ILE A 65 -5.43 0.81 -1.22
CA ILE A 65 -6.76 0.42 -1.72
C ILE A 65 -7.64 1.64 -2.04
N ASN A 66 -7.61 2.67 -1.17
CA ASN A 66 -8.39 3.90 -1.38
C ASN A 66 -7.77 4.84 -2.43
N SER A 67 -6.57 4.55 -2.93
CA SER A 67 -5.90 5.33 -3.98
C SER A 67 -6.03 4.72 -5.38
N MET A 68 -6.91 3.74 -5.55
CA MET A 68 -7.11 3.01 -6.80
C MET A 68 -8.56 3.12 -7.28
N GLU A 69 -8.77 3.06 -8.59
CA GLU A 69 -10.11 2.84 -9.13
C GLU A 69 -10.69 1.49 -8.68
N MET A 70 -12.02 1.43 -8.56
CA MET A 70 -12.73 0.30 -7.94
C MET A 70 -12.45 -1.06 -8.61
N ASN A 71 -12.30 -1.08 -9.93
CA ASN A 71 -11.97 -2.27 -10.71
C ASN A 71 -10.56 -2.83 -10.39
N ILE A 72 -9.63 -1.97 -9.98
CA ILE A 72 -8.27 -2.35 -9.59
C ILE A 72 -8.24 -2.70 -8.11
N SER A 73 -8.83 -1.87 -7.24
CA SER A 73 -8.82 -2.09 -5.79
C SER A 73 -9.48 -3.43 -5.40
N ARG A 74 -10.57 -3.82 -6.06
CA ARG A 74 -11.25 -5.12 -5.86
C ARG A 74 -10.36 -6.33 -6.04
N ARG A 75 -9.37 -6.27 -6.94
CA ARG A 75 -8.44 -7.40 -7.17
C ARG A 75 -7.39 -7.53 -6.07
N ASN A 76 -7.14 -6.43 -5.35
CA ASN A 76 -6.07 -6.33 -4.37
C ASN A 76 -6.56 -6.44 -2.91
N LEU A 77 -7.88 -6.41 -2.70
CA LEU A 77 -8.53 -6.46 -1.37
C LEU A 77 -8.21 -7.70 -0.54
N TRP A 78 -7.73 -8.78 -1.17
CA TRP A 78 -7.45 -10.06 -0.52
C TRP A 78 -5.99 -10.25 -0.11
N PHE A 79 -5.10 -9.34 -0.51
CA PHE A 79 -3.72 -9.36 -0.06
C PHE A 79 -3.62 -8.95 1.41
N GLN A 80 -2.71 -9.59 2.14
CA GLN A 80 -2.58 -9.39 3.59
C GLN A 80 -1.54 -8.35 3.96
N THR A 81 -0.67 -7.99 3.01
CA THR A 81 0.38 -7.01 3.22
C THR A 81 0.33 -5.89 2.19
N ALA A 82 0.72 -4.69 2.62
CA ALA A 82 0.89 -3.56 1.72
C ALA A 82 1.91 -3.86 0.60
N LYS A 83 2.93 -4.67 0.92
CA LYS A 83 3.93 -5.14 -0.04
C LYS A 83 3.33 -5.97 -1.17
N GLU A 84 2.48 -6.93 -0.84
CA GLU A 84 1.81 -7.78 -1.84
C GLU A 84 0.92 -6.95 -2.77
N VAL A 85 0.15 -6.00 -2.23
CA VAL A 85 -0.63 -5.06 -3.06
C VAL A 85 0.29 -4.23 -3.96
N TRP A 86 1.36 -3.69 -3.39
CA TRP A 86 2.32 -2.85 -4.11
C TRP A 86 2.96 -3.58 -5.30
N ASP A 87 3.35 -4.83 -5.11
CA ASP A 87 3.93 -5.68 -6.16
C ASP A 87 2.89 -6.13 -7.18
N GLY A 88 1.71 -6.58 -6.72
CA GLY A 88 0.63 -7.08 -7.57
C GLY A 88 0.13 -6.03 -8.55
N VAL A 89 0.05 -4.78 -8.09
CA VAL A 89 -0.32 -3.63 -8.92
C VAL A 89 0.71 -3.34 -10.01
N ARG A 90 2.02 -3.42 -9.67
CA ARG A 90 3.09 -3.25 -10.65
C ARG A 90 3.05 -4.31 -11.74
N ALA A 91 2.81 -5.57 -11.38
CA ALA A 91 2.75 -6.67 -12.32
C ALA A 91 1.56 -6.55 -13.28
N CYS A 92 0.37 -6.20 -12.78
CA CYS A 92 -0.85 -6.11 -13.59
C CYS A 92 -0.92 -4.90 -14.53
N THR A 93 -0.08 -3.88 -14.34
CA THR A 93 -0.09 -2.64 -15.16
C THR A 93 0.99 -2.62 -16.24
N LEU A 94 1.86 -3.63 -16.26
CA LEU A 94 2.91 -3.81 -17.27
C LEU A 94 2.58 -4.91 -18.30
N THR A 95 1.40 -5.52 -18.19
CA THR A 95 0.80 -6.48 -19.12
C THR A 95 -0.40 -5.87 -19.82
#